data_AF-A0A2E7MXH0-F1
#
_entry.id   AF-A0A2E7MXH0-F1
#
_cell.length_a   1.000
_cell.length_b   1.000
_cell.length_c   1.000
_cell.angle_alpha   90.00
_cell.angle_beta   90.00
_cell.angle_gamma   90.00
#
_symmetry.space_group_name_H-M   'P 1'
#
loop_
_entity.id
_entity.type
_entity.pdbx_description
1 polymer ?
#
loop_
_entity_poly.entity_id
_entity_poly.type
_entity_poly.pdbx_seq_one_letter_code
_entity_poly.pdbx_strand_id
1 'polypeptide(L)'
;MAGKYVSIPTGNYSLAVQDSGTITLDTGNQVGEVIVTGNLTVQGSSTTVTSQNLDVKDNIITLNKGETGAGITLDDSGLEMDRGTFTNVLFTFNENITWSDPVTDTTKTGGFVFKDANNALIGIRTNNINTGGGDLYLINSGTGTVSVTGTNNYELQVTDDDDLTNKKYVDDAITNAFGTVNISTIGQGNVGTQTAIAIADTDVTGQPSVVNFSIDGNINTRLFEDRLELPEVRIVGSILETTVSNTDLVISSPGTGVVQVDDTLHVRQAVSVPTQPADGNMLYMQTQSHGKSGVFFVNAQGTRDELISKNRSILFSMLF
;
A
#
# COMPACT_ATOMS: atom_id res chain seq x y z
N MET A 1 -60.23 58.09 21.05
CA MET A 1 -61.11 56.97 21.49
C MET A 1 -60.87 56.76 22.97
N ALA A 2 -61.93 56.73 23.80
CA ALA A 2 -61.80 56.39 25.21
C ALA A 2 -61.74 54.87 25.37
N GLY A 3 -60.62 54.34 25.85
CA GLY A 3 -60.48 52.91 26.13
C GLY A 3 -61.25 52.51 27.38
N LYS A 4 -61.93 51.36 27.34
CA LYS A 4 -62.44 50.69 28.54
C LYS A 4 -61.38 49.72 29.04
N TYR A 5 -60.98 49.83 30.30
CA TYR A 5 -60.03 48.90 30.93
C TYR A 5 -60.53 48.51 32.32
N VAL A 6 -60.17 47.31 32.76
CA VAL A 6 -60.35 46.83 34.13
C VAL A 6 -58.99 46.95 34.82
N SER A 7 -58.92 47.71 35.92
CA SER A 7 -57.71 47.87 36.72
C SER A 7 -57.96 47.34 38.13
N ILE A 8 -57.12 46.42 38.59
CA ILE A 8 -57.16 45.82 39.93
C ILE A 8 -55.87 46.25 40.65
N PRO A 9 -55.88 47.40 41.37
CA PRO A 9 -54.66 47.98 41.94
C PRO A 9 -54.07 47.17 43.10
N THR A 10 -54.86 46.29 43.72
CA THR A 10 -54.42 45.38 44.79
C THR A 10 -55.13 44.04 44.68
N GLY A 11 -54.43 42.95 45.03
CA GLY A 11 -54.96 41.58 44.97
C GLY A 11 -54.81 40.91 43.61
N ASN A 12 -55.33 39.68 43.50
CA ASN A 12 -55.27 38.87 42.28
C ASN A 12 -56.57 39.00 41.49
N TYR A 13 -56.49 38.85 40.17
CA TYR A 13 -57.65 38.70 39.29
C TYR A 13 -57.71 37.25 38.79
N SER A 14 -58.88 36.62 38.92
CA SER A 14 -59.10 35.24 38.47
C SER A 14 -60.34 35.17 37.61
N LEU A 15 -60.21 34.49 36.46
CA LEU A 15 -61.32 34.13 35.58
C LEU A 15 -61.60 32.64 35.76
N ALA A 16 -62.85 32.29 36.04
CA ALA A 16 -63.29 30.91 36.18
C ALA A 16 -64.57 30.71 35.36
N VAL A 17 -64.70 29.54 34.76
CA VAL A 17 -65.88 29.09 34.03
C VAL A 17 -66.32 27.74 34.60
N GLN A 18 -67.57 27.37 34.38
CA GLN A 18 -68.09 26.04 34.73
C GLN A 18 -67.30 24.93 34.01
N ASP A 19 -67.45 23.69 34.46
CA ASP A 19 -66.85 22.51 33.83
C ASP A 19 -67.14 22.46 32.32
N SER A 20 -66.12 22.11 31.52
CA SER A 20 -66.14 22.17 30.05
C SER A 20 -66.40 23.56 29.43
N GLY A 21 -66.43 24.62 30.23
CA GLY A 21 -66.48 25.99 29.75
C GLY A 21 -65.17 26.43 29.09
N THR A 22 -65.23 27.49 28.28
CA THR A 22 -64.07 28.05 27.57
C THR A 22 -63.87 29.52 27.94
N ILE A 23 -62.63 29.93 28.16
CA ILE A 23 -62.25 31.34 28.24
C ILE A 23 -61.62 31.72 26.91
N THR A 24 -62.19 32.73 26.24
CA THR A 24 -61.69 33.24 24.96
C THR A 24 -61.20 34.68 25.13
N LEU A 25 -59.95 34.95 24.76
CA LEU A 25 -59.39 36.30 24.66
C LEU A 25 -59.64 36.83 23.23
N ASP A 26 -60.84 37.36 23.00
CA ASP A 26 -61.28 37.81 21.67
C ASP A 26 -60.89 39.29 21.43
N THR A 27 -60.08 39.53 20.41
CA THR A 27 -59.66 40.88 19.99
C THR A 27 -60.59 41.49 18.93
N GLY A 28 -61.68 40.81 18.56
CA GLY A 28 -62.71 41.25 17.63
C GLY A 28 -62.60 40.57 16.26
N ASN A 29 -62.41 41.36 15.20
CA ASN A 29 -62.33 40.85 13.80
C ASN A 29 -61.07 40.00 13.50
N GLN A 30 -60.43 39.41 14.52
CA GLN A 30 -59.19 38.61 14.42
C GLN A 30 -57.97 39.41 13.87
N VAL A 31 -57.93 40.72 14.13
CA VAL A 31 -56.82 41.62 13.73
C VAL A 31 -56.09 42.23 14.93
N GLY A 32 -56.54 41.98 16.16
CA GLY A 32 -55.92 42.55 17.37
C GLY A 32 -54.91 41.61 18.03
N GLU A 33 -54.16 42.16 18.99
CA GLU A 33 -53.05 41.50 19.66
C GLU A 33 -53.38 41.19 21.13
N VAL A 34 -52.98 40.01 21.61
CA VAL A 34 -52.97 39.68 23.03
C VAL A 34 -51.52 39.72 23.51
N ILE A 35 -51.22 40.65 24.43
CA ILE A 35 -49.89 40.78 25.04
C ILE A 35 -49.94 40.25 26.47
N VAL A 36 -49.12 39.23 26.75
CA VAL A 36 -48.85 38.76 28.11
C VAL A 36 -47.51 39.33 28.54
N THR A 37 -47.53 40.28 29.48
CA THR A 37 -46.31 40.97 29.94
C THR A 37 -45.56 40.21 31.04
N GLY A 38 -46.21 39.23 31.66
CA GLY A 38 -45.62 38.35 32.67
C GLY A 38 -45.36 36.93 32.13
N ASN A 39 -45.00 36.02 33.04
CA ASN A 39 -44.81 34.62 32.68
C ASN A 39 -46.15 33.95 32.34
N LEU A 40 -46.12 33.05 31.35
CA LEU A 40 -47.22 32.14 31.05
C LEU A 40 -46.87 30.74 31.58
N THR A 41 -47.73 30.18 32.41
CA THR A 41 -47.65 28.77 32.84
C THR A 41 -48.91 28.06 32.39
N VAL A 42 -48.76 27.05 31.52
CA VAL A 42 -49.84 26.19 31.06
C VAL A 42 -49.70 24.85 31.78
N GLN A 43 -50.70 24.49 32.59
CA GLN A 43 -50.73 23.21 33.33
C GLN A 43 -51.58 22.14 32.62
N GLY A 44 -52.18 22.47 31.48
CA GLY A 44 -52.90 21.51 30.65
C GLY A 44 -51.96 20.50 29.98
N SER A 45 -52.52 19.42 29.44
CA SER A 45 -51.76 18.34 28.78
C SER A 45 -51.19 18.72 27.41
N SER A 46 -51.72 19.77 26.77
CA SER A 46 -51.30 20.21 25.45
C SER A 46 -51.31 21.72 25.33
N THR A 47 -50.36 22.26 24.57
CA THR A 47 -50.39 23.63 24.05
C THR A 47 -50.29 23.56 22.54
N THR A 48 -51.21 24.19 21.83
CA THR A 48 -51.18 24.29 20.36
C THR A 48 -51.05 25.75 19.97
N VAL A 49 -50.04 26.07 19.17
CA VAL A 49 -49.81 27.40 18.63
C VAL A 49 -49.95 27.33 17.12
N THR A 50 -50.95 28.02 16.57
CA THR A 50 -51.14 28.14 15.12
C THR A 50 -50.67 29.52 14.68
N SER A 51 -49.41 29.60 14.29
CA SER A 51 -48.79 30.83 13.79
C SER A 51 -47.92 30.53 12.56
N GLN A 52 -47.65 31.56 11.75
CA GLN A 52 -46.70 31.44 10.64
C GLN A 52 -45.25 31.44 11.16
N ASN A 53 -44.99 32.17 12.25
CA ASN A 53 -43.68 32.31 12.86
C ASN A 53 -43.77 31.99 14.36
N LEU A 54 -42.71 31.38 14.89
CA LEU A 54 -42.50 31.15 16.32
C LEU A 54 -41.07 31.57 16.67
N ASP A 55 -40.94 32.69 17.38
CA ASP A 55 -39.64 33.20 17.84
C ASP A 55 -39.40 32.81 19.29
N VAL A 56 -38.41 31.95 19.54
CA VAL A 56 -37.98 31.52 20.88
C VAL A 56 -36.60 32.09 21.16
N LYS A 57 -36.47 32.90 22.22
CA LYS A 57 -35.19 33.51 22.63
C LYS A 57 -34.36 32.64 23.58
N ASP A 58 -34.92 31.54 24.06
CA ASP A 58 -34.23 30.65 24.99
C ASP A 58 -33.02 30.01 24.33
N ASN A 59 -31.92 29.90 25.07
CA ASN A 59 -30.70 29.23 24.60
C ASN A 59 -30.88 27.71 24.49
N ILE A 60 -31.81 27.13 25.25
CA ILE A 60 -32.03 25.67 25.35
C ILE A 60 -33.55 25.40 25.43
N ILE A 61 -34.02 24.48 24.60
CA ILE A 61 -35.35 23.88 24.70
C ILE A 61 -35.22 22.53 25.40
N THR A 62 -35.87 22.36 26.55
CA THR A 62 -35.86 21.09 27.29
C THR A 62 -37.04 20.22 26.87
N LEU A 63 -36.77 19.11 26.20
CA LEU A 63 -37.75 18.07 25.88
C LEU A 63 -37.77 16.99 26.96
N ASN A 64 -38.87 16.24 27.06
CA ASN A 64 -39.08 15.20 28.07
C ASN A 64 -38.90 15.67 29.54
N LYS A 65 -39.23 16.93 29.83
CA LYS A 65 -39.08 17.51 31.17
C LYS A 65 -40.10 16.90 32.14
N GLY A 66 -39.64 16.40 33.27
CA GLY A 66 -40.47 15.79 34.31
C GLY A 66 -40.49 14.26 34.29
N GLU A 67 -39.72 13.63 33.39
CA GLU A 67 -39.43 12.19 33.44
C GLU A 67 -38.80 11.80 34.78
N THR A 68 -39.20 10.65 35.31
CA THR A 68 -38.74 10.12 36.62
C THR A 68 -37.91 8.84 36.48
N GLY A 69 -37.99 8.16 35.34
CA GLY A 69 -37.14 7.04 34.98
C GLY A 69 -35.73 7.46 34.56
N ALA A 70 -34.86 6.47 34.38
CA ALA A 70 -33.53 6.69 33.82
C ALA A 70 -33.61 6.77 32.29
N GLY A 71 -33.08 7.86 31.71
CA GLY A 71 -33.13 8.10 30.27
C GLY A 71 -34.51 8.51 29.77
N ILE A 72 -34.73 8.40 28.47
CA ILE A 72 -36.06 8.58 27.85
C ILE A 72 -36.81 7.24 27.90
N THR A 73 -37.78 7.11 28.80
CA THR A 73 -38.49 5.83 29.02
C THR A 73 -39.37 5.35 27.86
N LEU A 74 -39.69 6.26 26.93
CA LEU A 74 -40.37 5.97 25.67
C LEU A 74 -39.38 5.76 24.50
N ASP A 75 -38.11 5.56 24.80
CA ASP A 75 -36.96 5.36 23.91
C ASP A 75 -36.60 6.54 23.00
N ASP A 76 -37.56 7.36 22.57
CA ASP A 76 -37.38 8.48 21.64
C ASP A 76 -37.86 9.81 22.23
N SER A 77 -37.05 10.87 22.10
CA SER A 77 -37.46 12.25 22.34
C SER A 77 -36.82 13.16 21.30
N GLY A 78 -37.57 14.11 20.75
CA GLY A 78 -37.04 14.98 19.71
C GLY A 78 -38.08 15.86 19.02
N LEU A 79 -37.74 16.24 17.80
CA LEU A 79 -38.52 17.14 16.95
C LEU A 79 -39.03 16.38 15.72
N GLU A 80 -40.28 16.64 15.37
CA GLU A 80 -40.92 16.13 14.16
C GLU A 80 -41.26 17.29 13.21
N MET A 81 -41.05 17.06 11.92
CA MET A 81 -41.41 17.98 10.85
C MET A 81 -42.47 17.34 9.98
N ASP A 82 -43.67 17.94 9.97
CA ASP A 82 -44.74 17.59 9.06
C ASP A 82 -44.35 17.97 7.63
N ARG A 83 -44.38 16.99 6.72
CA ARG A 83 -44.01 17.18 5.30
C ARG A 83 -45.21 17.07 4.35
N GLY A 84 -46.42 17.27 4.87
CA GLY A 84 -47.66 17.27 4.11
C GLY A 84 -48.00 15.89 3.58
N THR A 85 -47.86 15.68 2.28
CA THR A 85 -48.13 14.38 1.65
C THR A 85 -46.93 13.41 1.71
N PHE A 86 -45.75 13.89 2.10
CA PHE A 86 -44.59 13.05 2.33
C PHE A 86 -44.56 12.56 3.78
N THR A 87 -43.89 11.44 4.02
CA THR A 87 -43.60 10.97 5.38
C THR A 87 -42.88 12.05 6.18
N ASN A 88 -43.36 12.27 7.40
CA ASN A 88 -42.72 13.18 8.35
C ASN A 88 -41.30 12.73 8.66
N VAL A 89 -40.44 13.70 8.96
CA VAL A 89 -39.05 13.45 9.34
C VAL A 89 -38.82 13.87 10.77
N LEU A 90 -37.96 13.12 11.44
CA LEU A 90 -37.70 13.26 12.85
C LEU A 90 -36.20 13.41 13.10
N PHE A 91 -35.89 14.29 14.05
CA PHE A 91 -34.58 14.36 14.70
C PHE A 91 -34.79 14.02 16.17
N THR A 92 -34.38 12.80 16.55
CA THR A 92 -34.60 12.28 17.92
C THR A 92 -33.30 11.84 18.55
N PHE A 93 -33.27 11.84 19.88
CA PHE A 93 -32.36 11.00 20.65
C PHE A 93 -33.06 9.68 20.94
N ASN A 94 -32.39 8.57 20.62
CA ASN A 94 -32.90 7.21 20.77
C ASN A 94 -32.03 6.37 21.71
N GLU A 95 -32.59 5.88 22.81
CA GLU A 95 -31.86 5.13 23.86
C GLU A 95 -31.35 3.75 23.40
N ASN A 96 -32.01 3.14 22.40
CA ASN A 96 -31.71 1.79 21.94
C ASN A 96 -30.55 1.71 20.94
N ILE A 97 -30.00 2.85 20.51
CA ILE A 97 -28.85 2.88 19.62
C ILE A 97 -27.59 2.51 20.38
N THR A 98 -26.89 1.47 19.93
CA THR A 98 -25.60 1.05 20.47
C THR A 98 -24.45 1.40 19.54
N TRP A 99 -23.35 1.89 20.10
CA TRP A 99 -22.14 2.23 19.34
C TRP A 99 -20.89 2.02 20.21
N SER A 100 -19.78 1.60 19.59
CA SER A 100 -18.48 1.51 20.26
C SER A 100 -17.85 2.88 20.39
N ASP A 101 -17.42 3.22 21.61
CA ASP A 101 -16.75 4.48 21.93
C ASP A 101 -15.24 4.38 21.63
N PRO A 102 -14.71 5.19 20.70
CA PRO A 102 -13.29 5.15 20.32
C PRO A 102 -12.32 5.47 21.45
N VAL A 103 -12.76 6.19 22.49
CA VAL A 103 -11.87 6.64 23.58
C VAL A 103 -11.76 5.58 24.68
N THR A 104 -12.86 4.89 24.96
CA THR A 104 -12.92 3.93 26.08
C THR A 104 -12.90 2.47 25.63
N ASP A 105 -13.07 2.20 24.33
CA ASP A 105 -13.22 0.87 23.76
C ASP A 105 -14.34 0.06 24.43
N THR A 106 -15.46 0.75 24.73
CA THR A 106 -16.66 0.14 25.31
C THR A 106 -17.90 0.46 24.48
N THR A 107 -18.94 -0.36 24.60
CA THR A 107 -20.23 -0.08 23.98
C THR A 107 -21.00 0.95 24.82
N LYS A 108 -21.46 2.02 24.16
CA LYS A 108 -22.40 3.00 24.71
C LYS A 108 -23.78 2.84 24.08
N THR A 109 -24.81 3.23 24.83
CA THR A 109 -26.20 3.31 24.40
C THR A 109 -26.64 4.76 24.28
N GLY A 110 -27.69 5.01 23.50
CA GLY A 110 -28.18 6.35 23.24
C GLY A 110 -27.44 7.01 22.08
N GLY A 111 -28.21 7.52 21.11
CA GLY A 111 -27.65 8.23 19.96
C GLY A 111 -28.66 9.13 19.28
N PHE A 112 -28.17 10.19 18.64
CA PHE A 112 -28.99 11.01 17.76
C PHE A 112 -29.28 10.28 16.46
N VAL A 113 -30.54 10.30 16.03
CA VAL A 113 -31.01 9.64 14.82
C VAL A 113 -31.77 10.63 13.95
N PHE A 114 -31.41 10.65 12.67
CA PHE A 114 -32.17 11.31 11.62
C PHE A 114 -32.96 10.22 10.87
N LYS A 115 -34.28 10.22 11.02
CA LYS A 115 -35.16 9.19 10.46
C LYS A 115 -36.45 9.77 9.93
N ASP A 116 -37.17 9.01 9.11
CA ASP A 116 -38.58 9.28 8.82
C ASP A 116 -39.51 8.59 9.83
N ALA A 117 -40.81 8.90 9.76
CA ALA A 117 -41.81 8.30 10.65
C ALA A 117 -41.98 6.77 10.47
N ASN A 118 -41.42 6.19 9.41
CA ASN A 118 -41.37 4.75 9.18
C ASN A 118 -40.06 4.12 9.72
N ASN A 119 -39.26 4.89 10.48
CA ASN A 119 -37.94 4.52 11.00
C ASN A 119 -36.86 4.26 9.92
N ALA A 120 -37.04 4.73 8.69
CA ALA A 120 -35.98 4.70 7.70
C ALA A 120 -34.98 5.84 7.97
N LEU A 121 -33.68 5.53 7.97
CA LEU A 121 -32.63 6.53 8.10
C LEU A 121 -32.65 7.50 6.92
N ILE A 122 -32.43 8.78 7.19
CA ILE A 122 -32.33 9.83 6.17
C ILE A 122 -30.92 10.43 6.14
N GLY A 123 -30.55 11.02 5.00
CA GLY A 123 -29.22 11.57 4.78
C GLY A 123 -28.96 12.87 5.55
N ILE A 124 -27.68 13.11 5.87
CA ILE A 124 -27.19 14.35 6.47
C ILE A 124 -26.33 15.07 5.42
N ARG A 125 -26.62 16.35 5.17
CA ARG A 125 -25.73 17.21 4.38
C ARG A 125 -24.89 18.05 5.34
N THR A 126 -23.59 17.78 5.39
CA THR A 126 -22.62 18.55 6.17
C THR A 126 -21.35 18.75 5.36
N ASN A 127 -20.62 19.83 5.65
CA ASN A 127 -19.28 20.09 5.13
C ASN A 127 -18.18 19.72 6.14
N ASN A 128 -18.52 19.52 7.42
CA ASN A 128 -17.55 19.27 8.48
C ASN A 128 -18.14 18.41 9.61
N ILE A 129 -17.32 17.48 10.11
CA ILE A 129 -17.58 16.71 11.33
C ILE A 129 -16.30 16.77 12.15
N ASN A 130 -16.33 17.51 13.27
CA ASN A 130 -15.18 17.65 14.16
C ASN A 130 -15.41 16.82 15.42
N THR A 131 -14.50 15.89 15.71
CA THR A 131 -14.55 14.98 16.87
C THR A 131 -14.01 15.60 18.17
N GLY A 132 -13.45 16.81 18.12
CA GLY A 132 -12.79 17.44 19.25
C GLY A 132 -11.43 16.82 19.59
N GLY A 133 -10.80 16.12 18.64
CA GLY A 133 -9.47 15.51 18.80
C GLY A 133 -9.45 14.02 19.10
N GLY A 134 -10.61 13.35 19.14
CA GLY A 134 -10.70 11.88 19.18
C GLY A 134 -10.89 11.25 17.80
N ASP A 135 -10.95 9.93 17.75
CA ASP A 135 -11.16 9.21 16.49
C ASP A 135 -12.62 9.31 15.99
N LEU A 136 -12.80 9.29 14.67
CA LEU A 136 -14.12 9.22 14.03
C LEU A 136 -14.44 7.76 13.67
N TYR A 137 -15.32 7.12 14.45
CA TYR A 137 -15.85 5.80 14.11
C TYR A 137 -17.07 5.93 13.19
N LEU A 138 -17.04 5.22 12.07
CA LEU A 138 -18.11 5.16 11.07
C LEU A 138 -18.62 3.72 10.94
N ILE A 139 -19.89 3.54 10.57
CA ILE A 139 -20.59 2.24 10.38
C ILE A 139 -20.81 1.45 11.68
N ASN A 140 -19.74 1.20 12.45
CA ASN A 140 -19.73 0.67 13.82
C ASN A 140 -20.45 -0.69 14.05
N SER A 141 -20.89 -1.37 13.00
CA SER A 141 -21.43 -2.74 13.02
C SER A 141 -21.63 -3.30 11.59
N GLY A 142 -21.72 -4.63 11.44
CA GLY A 142 -22.00 -5.26 10.14
C GLY A 142 -20.82 -5.23 9.16
N THR A 143 -21.11 -5.29 7.86
CA THR A 143 -20.12 -5.41 6.77
C THR A 143 -20.13 -4.21 5.82
N GLY A 144 -20.70 -3.08 6.25
CA GLY A 144 -20.79 -1.87 5.44
C GLY A 144 -19.43 -1.24 5.19
N THR A 145 -19.34 -0.40 4.16
CA THR A 145 -18.12 0.35 3.81
C THR A 145 -18.41 1.84 3.75
N VAL A 146 -17.39 2.65 4.03
CA VAL A 146 -17.42 4.08 3.72
C VAL A 146 -17.15 4.23 2.22
N SER A 147 -18.11 4.78 1.49
CA SER A 147 -18.05 4.89 0.03
C SER A 147 -18.20 6.34 -0.42
N VAL A 148 -17.31 6.77 -1.32
CA VAL A 148 -17.46 8.02 -2.06
C VAL A 148 -18.06 7.69 -3.42
N THR A 149 -19.27 8.18 -3.70
CA THR A 149 -19.99 7.91 -4.97
C THR A 149 -20.59 9.20 -5.51
N GLY A 150 -20.90 9.21 -6.82
CA GLY A 150 -21.43 10.40 -7.49
C GLY A 150 -20.38 11.49 -7.80
N THR A 151 -19.10 11.16 -7.65
CA THR A 151 -17.95 12.01 -8.00
C THR A 151 -17.32 11.53 -9.32
N ASN A 152 -16.63 12.43 -10.02
CA ASN A 152 -15.87 12.08 -11.22
C ASN A 152 -14.39 11.85 -10.86
N ASN A 153 -13.87 10.65 -11.13
CA ASN A 153 -12.47 10.26 -10.91
C ASN A 153 -11.91 10.65 -9.54
N TYR A 154 -12.62 10.30 -8.45
CA TYR A 154 -12.21 10.63 -7.08
C TYR A 154 -10.77 10.19 -6.78
N GLU A 155 -10.35 9.04 -7.28
CA GLU A 155 -9.01 8.50 -7.14
C GLU A 155 -7.90 9.38 -7.71
N LEU A 156 -8.23 10.29 -8.63
CA LEU A 156 -7.29 11.28 -9.16
C LEU A 156 -7.29 12.59 -8.36
N GLN A 157 -8.25 12.76 -7.44
CA GLN A 157 -8.41 13.95 -6.61
C GLN A 157 -7.89 13.78 -5.18
N VAL A 158 -7.56 12.55 -4.77
CA VAL A 158 -6.88 12.23 -3.50
C VAL A 158 -5.39 12.57 -3.69
N THR A 159 -5.02 13.83 -3.45
CA THR A 159 -3.67 14.35 -3.72
C THR A 159 -2.93 14.79 -2.47
N ASP A 160 -3.65 15.01 -1.37
CA ASP A 160 -3.06 15.35 -0.08
C ASP A 160 -2.74 14.08 0.73
N ASP A 161 -1.71 14.14 1.56
CA ASP A 161 -1.30 13.03 2.42
C ASP A 161 -2.39 12.69 3.46
N ASP A 162 -3.24 13.66 3.81
CA ASP A 162 -4.35 13.51 4.75
C ASP A 162 -5.67 13.06 4.09
N ASP A 163 -5.69 12.89 2.76
CA ASP A 163 -6.88 12.40 2.06
C ASP A 163 -7.11 10.89 2.31
N LEU A 164 -8.36 10.50 2.54
CA LEU A 164 -8.71 9.09 2.67
C LEU A 164 -8.53 8.37 1.33
N THR A 165 -7.48 7.55 1.23
CA THR A 165 -7.15 6.82 0.01
C THR A 165 -8.20 5.74 -0.30
N ASN A 166 -8.60 5.61 -1.58
CA ASN A 166 -9.43 4.49 -2.00
C ASN A 166 -8.57 3.26 -2.41
N LYS A 167 -9.17 2.07 -2.32
CA LYS A 167 -8.48 0.82 -2.67
C LYS A 167 -7.96 0.78 -4.11
N LYS A 168 -8.66 1.37 -5.08
CA LYS A 168 -8.25 1.35 -6.48
C LYS A 168 -6.93 2.09 -6.69
N TYR A 169 -6.73 3.25 -6.06
CA TYR A 169 -5.46 3.96 -6.12
C TYR A 169 -4.30 3.08 -5.62
N VAL A 170 -4.49 2.39 -4.48
CA VAL A 170 -3.47 1.50 -3.92
C VAL A 170 -3.18 0.32 -4.86
N ASP A 171 -4.23 -0.32 -5.39
CA ASP A 171 -4.09 -1.44 -6.33
C ASP A 171 -3.38 -1.00 -7.63
N ASP A 172 -3.74 0.17 -8.16
CA ASP A 172 -3.13 0.73 -9.37
C ASP A 172 -1.67 1.13 -9.11
N ALA A 173 -1.35 1.75 -7.96
CA ALA A 173 0.00 2.13 -7.60
C ALA A 173 0.93 0.90 -7.49
N ILE A 174 0.47 -0.16 -6.81
CA ILE A 174 1.21 -1.43 -6.69
C ILE A 174 1.35 -2.09 -8.06
N THR A 175 0.26 -2.18 -8.82
CA THR A 175 0.27 -2.80 -10.15
C THR A 175 1.21 -2.07 -11.10
N ASN A 176 1.23 -0.73 -11.08
CA ASN A 176 2.17 0.06 -11.86
C ASN A 176 3.61 -0.19 -11.42
N ALA A 177 3.87 -0.21 -10.10
CA ALA A 177 5.20 -0.43 -9.55
C ALA A 177 5.82 -1.78 -9.95
N PHE A 178 5.01 -2.84 -10.10
CA PHE A 178 5.51 -4.17 -10.46
C PHE A 178 5.24 -4.59 -11.92
N GLY A 179 4.27 -3.97 -12.59
CA GLY A 179 3.88 -4.30 -13.97
C GLY A 179 4.63 -3.49 -15.04
N THR A 180 5.25 -2.36 -14.67
CA THR A 180 5.97 -1.47 -15.61
C THR A 180 7.46 -1.36 -15.35
N VAL A 181 7.96 -1.88 -14.22
CA VAL A 181 9.36 -1.73 -13.81
C VAL A 181 10.13 -3.00 -14.10
N ASN A 182 11.17 -2.89 -14.94
CA ASN A 182 12.22 -3.91 -15.01
C ASN A 182 13.01 -3.85 -13.70
N ILE A 183 12.97 -4.92 -12.90
CA ILE A 183 13.71 -5.00 -11.64
C ILE A 183 15.20 -5.13 -11.97
N SER A 184 15.97 -4.07 -11.75
CA SER A 184 17.40 -4.03 -12.08
C SER A 184 18.28 -4.78 -11.08
N THR A 185 17.78 -5.13 -9.90
CA THR A 185 18.55 -5.86 -8.89
C THR A 185 17.65 -6.73 -8.02
N ILE A 186 18.05 -7.97 -7.82
CA ILE A 186 17.52 -8.86 -6.78
C ILE A 186 18.66 -9.25 -5.86
N GLY A 187 18.47 -9.19 -4.55
CA GLY A 187 19.55 -9.50 -3.61
C GLY A 187 19.16 -9.27 -2.16
N GLN A 188 20.03 -9.71 -1.26
CA GLN A 188 19.86 -9.59 0.18
C GLN A 188 21.17 -9.11 0.82
N GLY A 189 21.03 -8.34 1.90
CA GLY A 189 22.14 -7.79 2.67
C GLY A 189 22.14 -6.25 2.66
N ASN A 190 23.11 -5.68 3.36
CA ASN A 190 23.28 -4.22 3.44
C ASN A 190 23.92 -3.66 2.15
N VAL A 191 23.66 -2.38 1.88
CA VAL A 191 24.26 -1.68 0.75
C VAL A 191 25.79 -1.78 0.76
N GLY A 192 26.36 -2.32 -0.31
CA GLY A 192 27.80 -2.53 -0.47
C GLY A 192 28.31 -3.91 -0.01
N THR A 193 27.47 -4.71 0.66
CA THR A 193 27.83 -6.07 1.11
C THR A 193 26.77 -7.09 0.70
N GLN A 194 25.96 -6.79 -0.31
CA GLN A 194 24.88 -7.69 -0.72
C GLN A 194 25.41 -8.88 -1.49
N THR A 195 24.75 -10.03 -1.29
CA THR A 195 24.70 -11.08 -2.30
C THR A 195 23.54 -10.78 -3.22
N ALA A 196 23.84 -10.51 -4.50
CA ALA A 196 22.87 -9.94 -5.43
C ALA A 196 23.15 -10.31 -6.89
N ILE A 197 22.10 -10.27 -7.70
CA ILE A 197 22.15 -10.26 -9.15
C ILE A 197 21.72 -8.86 -9.59
N ALA A 198 22.62 -8.15 -10.26
CA ALA A 198 22.36 -6.80 -10.77
C ALA A 198 22.47 -6.79 -12.29
N ILE A 199 21.46 -6.21 -12.94
CA ILE A 199 21.35 -6.10 -14.39
C ILE A 199 21.61 -4.63 -14.75
N ALA A 200 22.60 -4.40 -15.60
CA ALA A 200 22.83 -3.12 -16.24
C ALA A 200 22.52 -3.27 -17.72
N ASP A 201 21.83 -2.28 -18.28
CA ASP A 201 21.54 -2.22 -19.70
C ASP A 201 22.16 -0.97 -20.34
N THR A 202 22.58 -1.12 -21.59
CA THR A 202 23.26 -0.07 -22.35
C THR A 202 22.37 1.14 -22.59
N ASP A 203 21.07 0.94 -22.82
CA ASP A 203 20.13 2.03 -23.07
C ASP A 203 19.90 2.90 -21.82
N VAL A 204 20.18 2.36 -20.63
CA VAL A 204 20.02 3.05 -19.35
C VAL A 204 21.34 3.63 -18.84
N THR A 205 22.44 2.89 -18.95
CA THR A 205 23.72 3.22 -18.31
C THR A 205 24.76 3.81 -19.26
N GLY A 206 24.57 3.66 -20.57
CA GLY A 206 25.57 3.97 -21.60
C GLY A 206 26.82 3.07 -21.56
N GLN A 207 26.81 2.01 -20.75
CA GLN A 207 27.86 0.99 -20.65
C GLN A 207 27.36 -0.35 -21.20
N PRO A 208 28.24 -1.28 -21.64
CA PRO A 208 27.81 -2.57 -22.15
C PRO A 208 26.85 -3.29 -21.19
N SER A 209 25.77 -3.85 -21.74
CA SER A 209 24.79 -4.61 -20.97
C SER A 209 25.46 -5.80 -20.30
N VAL A 210 25.23 -5.95 -18.99
CA VAL A 210 25.89 -6.96 -18.16
C VAL A 210 24.99 -7.42 -17.03
N VAL A 211 25.02 -8.72 -16.75
CA VAL A 211 24.47 -9.30 -15.52
C VAL A 211 25.63 -9.61 -14.58
N ASN A 212 25.69 -8.91 -13.45
CA ASN A 212 26.67 -9.13 -12.40
C ASN A 212 26.09 -10.02 -11.30
N PHE A 213 26.79 -11.10 -10.99
CA PHE A 213 26.54 -11.93 -9.82
C PHE A 213 27.55 -11.53 -8.74
N SER A 214 27.06 -10.91 -7.68
CA SER A 214 27.86 -10.46 -6.55
C SER A 214 27.63 -11.35 -5.33
N ILE A 215 28.70 -11.71 -4.64
CA ILE A 215 28.68 -12.38 -3.33
C ILE A 215 29.32 -11.43 -2.32
N ASP A 216 28.58 -11.08 -1.27
CA ASP A 216 29.02 -10.19 -0.18
C ASP A 216 29.64 -8.87 -0.67
N GLY A 217 29.04 -8.28 -1.71
CA GLY A 217 29.50 -7.02 -2.32
C GLY A 217 30.58 -7.17 -3.40
N ASN A 218 31.16 -8.36 -3.57
CA ASN A 218 32.20 -8.61 -4.58
C ASN A 218 31.58 -9.22 -5.84
N ILE A 219 31.89 -8.65 -7.01
CA ILE A 219 31.43 -9.21 -8.30
C ILE A 219 32.26 -10.45 -8.62
N ASN A 220 31.62 -11.62 -8.56
CA ASN A 220 32.28 -12.90 -8.81
C ASN A 220 32.06 -13.39 -10.24
N THR A 221 30.96 -13.03 -10.89
CA THR A 221 30.67 -13.47 -12.26
C THR A 221 29.98 -12.38 -13.05
N ARG A 222 30.34 -12.26 -14.33
CA ARG A 222 29.75 -11.31 -15.26
C ARG A 222 29.31 -12.01 -16.54
N LEU A 223 28.05 -11.82 -16.91
CA LEU A 223 27.52 -12.25 -18.21
C LEU A 223 27.31 -11.02 -19.08
N PHE A 224 28.07 -10.93 -20.15
CA PHE A 224 27.89 -9.95 -21.22
C PHE A 224 27.17 -10.61 -22.40
N GLU A 225 26.85 -9.81 -23.42
CA GLU A 225 26.31 -10.31 -24.69
C GLU A 225 27.27 -11.28 -25.39
N ASP A 226 28.59 -11.04 -25.30
CA ASP A 226 29.62 -11.74 -26.07
C ASP A 226 30.50 -12.70 -25.25
N ARG A 227 30.41 -12.65 -23.91
CA ARG A 227 31.27 -13.44 -23.03
C ARG A 227 30.70 -13.70 -21.64
N LEU A 228 31.19 -14.78 -21.04
CA LEU A 228 31.02 -15.09 -19.62
C LEU A 228 32.37 -14.96 -18.92
N GLU A 229 32.46 -14.10 -17.91
CA GLU A 229 33.64 -13.94 -17.07
C GLU A 229 33.38 -14.54 -15.69
N LEU A 230 34.16 -15.56 -15.33
CA LEU A 230 34.34 -16.04 -13.96
C LEU A 230 35.60 -15.36 -13.39
N PRO A 231 35.93 -15.51 -12.08
CA PRO A 231 37.07 -14.80 -11.51
C PRO A 231 38.40 -15.13 -12.20
N GLU A 232 38.64 -16.41 -12.50
CA GLU A 232 39.94 -16.89 -13.02
C GLU A 232 39.89 -17.34 -14.49
N VAL A 233 38.70 -17.57 -15.04
CA VAL A 233 38.50 -18.13 -16.38
C VAL A 233 37.39 -17.36 -17.08
N ARG A 234 37.52 -17.16 -18.40
CA ARG A 234 36.46 -16.60 -19.23
C ARG A 234 36.22 -17.41 -20.48
N ILE A 235 35.00 -17.33 -20.98
CA ILE A 235 34.57 -17.88 -22.25
C ILE A 235 34.24 -16.71 -23.16
N VAL A 236 34.97 -16.56 -24.27
CA VAL A 236 34.76 -15.52 -25.28
C VAL A 236 34.54 -16.20 -26.63
N GLY A 237 33.31 -16.19 -27.13
CA GLY A 237 32.92 -16.99 -28.29
C GLY A 237 33.21 -18.49 -28.06
N SER A 238 34.16 -19.05 -28.80
CA SER A 238 34.59 -20.46 -28.69
C SER A 238 35.92 -20.65 -27.96
N ILE A 239 36.44 -19.61 -27.31
CA ILE A 239 37.73 -19.64 -26.60
C ILE A 239 37.46 -19.76 -25.10
N LEU A 240 38.10 -20.73 -24.45
CA LEU A 240 38.22 -20.84 -23.00
C LEU A 240 39.64 -20.43 -22.61
N GLU A 241 39.79 -19.41 -21.77
CA GLU A 241 41.09 -18.87 -21.37
C GLU A 241 41.10 -18.30 -19.95
N THR A 242 42.30 -18.11 -19.37
CA THR A 242 42.45 -17.45 -18.07
C THR A 242 42.19 -15.95 -18.19
N THR A 243 41.70 -15.33 -17.10
CA THR A 243 41.50 -13.87 -17.04
C THR A 243 42.81 -13.10 -16.83
N VAL A 244 43.85 -13.77 -16.31
CA VAL A 244 45.16 -13.20 -16.02
C VAL A 244 46.22 -13.81 -16.95
N SER A 245 47.09 -12.94 -17.51
CA SER A 245 48.22 -13.36 -18.35
C SER A 245 49.26 -14.16 -17.56
N ASN A 246 49.95 -15.10 -18.23
CA ASN A 246 50.99 -15.94 -17.63
C ASN A 246 50.50 -16.80 -16.46
N THR A 247 49.20 -17.09 -16.42
CA THR A 247 48.60 -18.06 -15.50
C THR A 247 48.23 -19.31 -16.30
N ASP A 248 48.45 -20.48 -15.71
CA ASP A 248 48.12 -21.74 -16.36
C ASP A 248 46.60 -21.97 -16.38
N LEU A 249 46.06 -22.33 -17.55
CA LEU A 249 44.73 -22.92 -17.63
C LEU A 249 44.82 -24.41 -17.27
N VAL A 250 44.50 -24.74 -16.03
CA VAL A 250 44.54 -26.12 -15.56
C VAL A 250 43.20 -26.82 -15.83
N ILE A 251 43.19 -27.75 -16.79
CA ILE A 251 42.07 -28.66 -17.02
C ILE A 251 42.39 -29.99 -16.34
N SER A 252 41.63 -30.34 -15.30
CA SER A 252 41.85 -31.55 -14.51
C SER A 252 40.54 -32.24 -14.14
N SER A 253 40.61 -33.56 -13.92
CA SER A 253 39.51 -34.34 -13.36
C SER A 253 39.89 -34.76 -11.93
N PRO A 254 39.07 -34.49 -10.91
CA PRO A 254 39.34 -34.93 -9.55
C PRO A 254 39.25 -36.46 -9.41
N GLY A 255 39.99 -37.02 -8.45
CA GLY A 255 39.97 -38.46 -8.15
C GLY A 255 40.67 -39.31 -9.22
N THR A 256 39.99 -40.36 -9.70
CA THR A 256 40.53 -41.31 -10.69
C THR A 256 40.01 -41.06 -12.12
N GLY A 257 39.36 -39.92 -12.37
CA GLY A 257 38.88 -39.55 -13.71
C GLY A 257 40.00 -39.08 -14.63
N VAL A 258 39.69 -38.90 -15.92
CA VAL A 258 40.63 -38.47 -16.96
C VAL A 258 40.09 -37.27 -17.73
N VAL A 259 40.99 -36.44 -18.27
CA VAL A 259 40.61 -35.44 -19.29
C VAL A 259 40.50 -36.17 -20.62
N GLN A 260 39.26 -36.32 -21.12
CA GLN A 260 38.96 -37.04 -22.36
C GLN A 260 38.73 -36.07 -23.51
N VAL A 261 39.36 -36.33 -24.64
CA VAL A 261 39.13 -35.65 -25.92
C VAL A 261 38.73 -36.74 -26.91
N ASP A 262 37.44 -36.75 -27.28
CA ASP A 262 36.87 -37.83 -28.11
C ASP A 262 37.29 -37.77 -29.58
N ASP A 263 37.69 -36.58 -30.04
CA ASP A 263 38.15 -36.33 -31.41
C ASP A 263 39.66 -35.96 -31.39
N THR A 264 40.12 -35.26 -32.42
CA THR A 264 41.51 -34.83 -32.55
C THR A 264 41.84 -33.65 -31.63
N LEU A 265 43.01 -33.73 -30.99
CA LEU A 265 43.61 -32.60 -30.26
C LEU A 265 44.54 -31.83 -31.20
N HIS A 266 44.10 -30.67 -31.67
CA HIS A 266 44.93 -29.77 -32.46
C HIS A 266 45.72 -28.82 -31.54
N VAL A 267 47.04 -29.04 -31.44
CA VAL A 267 47.95 -28.17 -30.67
C VAL A 267 48.76 -27.31 -31.65
N ARG A 268 48.74 -25.99 -31.45
CA ARG A 268 49.51 -25.05 -32.27
C ARG A 268 50.99 -25.07 -31.88
N GLN A 269 51.86 -24.63 -32.81
CA GLN A 269 53.29 -24.44 -32.53
C GLN A 269 53.49 -23.51 -31.33
N ALA A 270 54.36 -23.92 -30.40
CA ALA A 270 54.69 -23.09 -29.24
C ALA A 270 55.44 -21.83 -29.69
N VAL A 271 55.15 -20.70 -29.04
CA VAL A 271 55.79 -19.40 -29.35
C VAL A 271 57.29 -19.44 -29.03
N SER A 272 57.68 -20.22 -28.03
CA SER A 272 59.05 -20.50 -27.65
C SER A 272 59.19 -21.95 -27.17
N VAL A 273 60.41 -22.47 -27.14
CA VAL A 273 60.68 -23.77 -26.55
C VAL A 273 60.36 -23.70 -25.05
N PRO A 274 59.52 -24.61 -24.51
CA PRO A 274 59.20 -24.59 -23.09
C PRO A 274 60.45 -24.73 -22.21
N THR A 275 60.42 -24.01 -21.08
CA THR A 275 61.38 -24.20 -20.00
C THR A 275 61.23 -25.59 -19.40
N GLN A 276 62.30 -26.10 -18.80
CA GLN A 276 62.27 -27.38 -18.08
C GLN A 276 61.20 -27.31 -16.97
N PRO A 277 60.20 -28.21 -16.97
CA PRO A 277 59.19 -28.22 -15.93
C PRO A 277 59.81 -28.70 -14.60
N ALA A 278 59.23 -28.27 -13.48
CA ALA A 278 59.64 -28.74 -12.16
C ALA A 278 59.29 -30.22 -11.94
N ASP A 279 58.24 -30.71 -12.59
CA ASP A 279 57.78 -32.09 -12.52
C ASP A 279 57.17 -32.55 -13.86
N GLY A 280 57.24 -33.85 -14.12
CA GLY A 280 56.63 -34.49 -15.29
C GLY A 280 57.26 -34.13 -16.64
N ASN A 281 56.43 -34.14 -17.68
CA ASN A 281 56.80 -33.85 -19.06
C ASN A 281 55.89 -32.75 -19.62
N MET A 282 56.45 -31.80 -20.37
CA MET A 282 55.68 -30.88 -21.20
C MET A 282 55.74 -31.33 -22.66
N LEU A 283 54.58 -31.54 -23.28
CA LEU A 283 54.44 -31.79 -24.71
C LEU A 283 54.29 -30.46 -25.44
N TYR A 284 55.04 -30.25 -26.52
CA TYR A 284 54.93 -29.04 -27.33
C TYR A 284 55.18 -29.31 -28.81
N MET A 285 54.73 -28.38 -29.65
CA MET A 285 54.89 -28.47 -31.10
C MET A 285 55.97 -27.51 -31.59
N GLN A 286 56.87 -27.98 -32.46
CA GLN A 286 57.93 -27.20 -33.12
C GLN A 286 58.11 -27.70 -34.56
N THR A 287 58.78 -26.90 -35.41
CA THR A 287 59.21 -27.35 -36.75
C THR A 287 59.89 -28.71 -36.68
N GLN A 288 59.39 -29.65 -37.47
CA GLN A 288 59.89 -31.02 -37.52
C GLN A 288 61.41 -31.10 -37.71
N SER A 289 62.08 -31.98 -36.95
CA SER A 289 63.52 -32.22 -37.04
C SER A 289 63.77 -33.54 -37.78
N HIS A 290 64.68 -34.36 -37.28
CA HIS A 290 65.03 -35.66 -37.82
C HIS A 290 63.90 -36.70 -37.60
N GLY A 291 63.08 -36.51 -36.57
CA GLY A 291 61.96 -37.38 -36.21
C GLY A 291 60.71 -37.24 -37.09
N LYS A 292 60.55 -36.08 -37.74
CA LYS A 292 59.46 -35.77 -38.71
C LYS A 292 58.04 -35.81 -38.15
N SER A 293 57.85 -35.65 -36.83
CA SER A 293 56.51 -35.55 -36.22
C SER A 293 56.12 -34.11 -35.89
N GLY A 294 57.11 -33.25 -35.61
CA GLY A 294 56.87 -31.92 -35.05
C GLY A 294 56.43 -31.91 -33.58
N VAL A 295 56.33 -33.08 -32.95
CA VAL A 295 55.91 -33.26 -31.55
C VAL A 295 57.14 -33.48 -30.68
N PHE A 296 57.36 -32.61 -29.70
CA PHE A 296 58.52 -32.64 -28.82
C PHE A 296 58.10 -32.74 -27.36
N PHE A 297 58.98 -33.26 -26.52
CA PHE A 297 58.83 -33.18 -25.07
C PHE A 297 60.04 -32.51 -24.43
N VAL A 298 59.82 -31.90 -23.25
CA VAL A 298 60.87 -31.59 -22.28
C VAL A 298 60.47 -32.20 -20.93
N ASN A 299 61.38 -32.94 -20.31
CA ASN A 299 61.15 -33.56 -19.01
C ASN A 299 61.78 -32.78 -17.87
N ALA A 300 61.41 -33.13 -16.63
CA ALA A 300 61.94 -32.52 -15.42
C ALA A 300 63.46 -32.72 -15.21
N GLN A 301 64.14 -33.56 -16.01
CA GLN A 301 65.60 -33.74 -16.01
C GLN A 301 66.31 -32.92 -17.10
N GLY A 302 65.58 -32.09 -17.85
CA GLY A 302 66.12 -31.21 -18.89
C GLY A 302 66.38 -31.90 -20.23
N THR A 303 65.97 -33.16 -20.39
CA THR A 303 66.04 -33.88 -21.67
C THR A 303 64.98 -33.31 -22.63
N ARG A 304 65.38 -33.02 -23.87
CA ARG A 304 64.51 -32.52 -24.94
C ARG A 304 64.67 -33.37 -26.18
N ASP A 305 63.58 -33.91 -26.71
CA ASP A 305 63.62 -34.69 -27.95
C ASP A 305 62.28 -34.70 -28.70
N GLU A 306 62.34 -35.06 -29.99
CA GLU A 306 61.18 -35.23 -30.88
C GLU A 306 60.62 -36.65 -30.73
N LEU A 307 59.31 -36.79 -30.49
CA LEU A 307 58.63 -38.09 -30.54
C LEU A 307 58.62 -38.59 -31.99
N ILE A 308 59.08 -39.80 -32.23
CA ILE A 308 59.26 -40.33 -33.60
C ILE A 308 58.21 -41.37 -33.97
N SER A 309 57.81 -41.38 -35.25
CA SER A 309 56.95 -42.44 -35.80
C SER A 309 57.68 -43.78 -35.89
N LYS A 310 56.93 -44.89 -35.95
CA LYS A 310 57.49 -46.25 -36.05
C LYS A 310 58.47 -46.44 -37.22
N ASN A 311 58.17 -45.87 -38.39
CA ASN A 311 59.06 -46.01 -39.55
C ASN A 311 60.39 -45.27 -39.33
N ARG A 312 60.37 -44.16 -38.57
CA ARG A 312 61.57 -43.38 -38.25
C ARG A 312 62.39 -44.05 -37.15
N SER A 313 61.76 -44.64 -36.14
CA SER A 313 62.48 -45.38 -35.10
C SER A 313 63.24 -46.59 -35.65
N ILE A 314 62.65 -47.34 -36.58
CA ILE A 314 63.32 -48.48 -37.24
C ILE A 314 64.55 -48.01 -38.03
N LEU A 315 64.43 -46.91 -38.77
CA LEU A 315 65.56 -46.35 -39.52
C LEU A 315 66.71 -45.93 -38.59
N PHE A 316 66.42 -45.27 -37.47
CA PHE A 316 67.47 -44.90 -36.50
C PHE A 316 68.10 -46.11 -35.82
N SER A 317 67.35 -47.19 -35.58
CA SER A 317 67.90 -48.45 -35.05
C SER A 317 68.77 -49.25 -36.02
N MET A 318 68.77 -48.90 -37.32
CA MET A 318 69.67 -49.50 -38.31
C MET A 318 70.96 -48.70 -38.49
N LEU A 319 70.99 -47.45 -38.00
CA LEU A 319 72.11 -46.52 -38.13
C LEU A 319 72.98 -46.44 -36.86
N PHE A 320 72.52 -47.01 -35.75
CA PHE A 320 73.18 -47.10 -34.45
C PHE A 320 72.99 -48.48 -33.84
#